data_AF-A0A3M1PUZ9-F1
#
_entry.id   AF-A0A3M1PUZ9-F1
#
_cell.length_a   1.000
_cell.length_b   1.000
_cell.length_c   1.000
_cell.angle_alpha   90.00
_cell.angle_beta   90.00
_cell.angle_gamma   90.00
#
_symmetry.space_group_name_H-M   'P 1'
#
loop_
_entity.id
_entity.type
_entity.pdbx_description
1 polymer ?
#
loop_
_entity_poly.entity_id
_entity_poly.type
_entity_poly.pdbx_seq_one_letter_code
_entity_poly.pdbx_strand_id
1 'polypeptide(L)'
;MNTLLQATRATGAYVLLAAIGGLVLPAGCPLLFPTDNANQNANANANDNGAANENENANDNGAIGDSGLTGKYIGAETCSLCHRTTHRNWSETLHARALDTLEEIGQGENEACLPCHTVGFGESGGFVDRATTNALAGVGCESCHGPGKDHVDNIEDASLRPVVDISADVCGRCHTGEHHPNFEDWQESGHAGVNEHVADGLADGSRVNACGQCHSGTAQYYISILNEPIEDNFLEGTPVEDLLGIQCANCHDPHMRTGNAPEAEDGRDYQLRWPEVAEPFPTNTVDAATDPTRFNICGQCHHSRGRDWTSTSRGPHHSVQSNVYIGEMPVGE
;
A
#
# COMPACT_ATOMS: atom_id res chain seq x y z
N MET A 1 17.09 28.06 -32.35
CA MET A 1 15.89 27.43 -32.94
C MET A 1 16.04 25.93 -32.75
N ASN A 2 15.56 25.41 -31.63
CA ASN A 2 15.12 24.03 -31.49
C ASN A 2 14.17 23.99 -30.29
N THR A 3 12.99 23.48 -30.56
CA THR A 3 11.75 23.68 -29.83
C THR A 3 11.65 22.72 -28.65
N LEU A 4 11.34 23.25 -27.47
CA LEU A 4 10.86 22.50 -26.31
C LEU A 4 9.50 21.87 -26.65
N LEU A 5 9.38 20.55 -26.51
CA LEU A 5 8.08 19.90 -26.32
C LEU A 5 7.78 19.93 -24.81
N GLN A 6 6.93 20.87 -24.40
CA GLN A 6 6.22 20.79 -23.13
C GLN A 6 5.09 19.77 -23.29
N ALA A 7 5.20 18.64 -22.60
CA ALA A 7 4.07 17.74 -22.40
C ALA A 7 3.17 18.38 -21.34
N THR A 8 2.05 18.93 -21.78
CA THR A 8 0.93 19.31 -20.92
C THR A 8 0.30 18.03 -20.36
N ARG A 9 0.61 17.67 -19.11
CA ARG A 9 -0.16 16.66 -18.37
C ARG A 9 -1.53 17.26 -18.03
N ALA A 10 -2.57 16.63 -18.57
CA ALA A 10 -3.95 16.91 -18.20
C ALA A 10 -4.14 16.57 -16.72
N THR A 11 -4.85 17.45 -16.03
CA THR A 11 -5.35 17.25 -14.68
C THR A 11 -6.23 16.00 -14.65
N GLY A 12 -5.70 14.89 -14.12
CA GLY A 12 -6.47 13.69 -13.82
C GLY A 12 -7.56 14.03 -12.82
N ALA A 13 -8.79 13.60 -13.15
CA ALA A 13 -9.94 13.74 -12.28
C ALA A 13 -9.74 12.81 -11.09
N TYR A 14 -9.44 13.39 -9.92
CA TYR A 14 -9.61 12.69 -8.65
C TYR A 14 -11.08 12.30 -8.53
N VAL A 15 -11.37 11.00 -8.51
CA VAL A 15 -12.69 10.49 -8.13
C VAL A 15 -12.87 10.81 -6.65
N LEU A 16 -13.55 11.92 -6.39
CA LEU A 16 -13.95 12.33 -5.05
C LEU A 16 -14.92 11.29 -4.51
N LEU A 17 -14.51 10.48 -3.52
CA LEU A 17 -15.39 9.57 -2.80
C LEU A 17 -16.45 10.41 -2.05
N ALA A 18 -17.65 10.48 -2.61
CA ALA A 18 -18.81 11.04 -1.93
C ALA A 18 -19.37 10.00 -0.94
N ALA A 19 -19.24 10.28 0.36
CA ALA A 19 -19.86 9.50 1.42
C ALA A 19 -21.39 9.54 1.31
N ILE A 20 -22.03 8.36 1.30
CA ILE A 20 -23.48 8.21 1.31
C ILE A 20 -24.00 8.56 2.71
N GLY A 21 -24.96 9.49 2.76
CA GLY A 21 -25.47 10.11 3.98
C GLY A 21 -26.18 9.17 4.94
N GLY A 22 -25.90 9.36 6.24
CA GLY A 22 -26.59 8.75 7.38
C GLY A 22 -27.04 9.83 8.38
N LEU A 23 -28.24 9.63 8.92
CA LEU A 23 -29.03 10.52 9.79
C LEU A 23 -28.28 11.08 11.01
N VAL A 24 -28.56 12.35 11.33
CA VAL A 24 -28.12 13.07 12.54
C VAL A 24 -28.95 12.67 13.76
N LEU A 25 -28.31 12.20 14.83
CA LEU A 25 -28.77 12.30 16.22
C LEU A 25 -27.56 12.52 17.17
N PRO A 26 -27.74 13.24 18.30
CA PRO A 26 -26.63 13.82 19.05
C PRO A 26 -26.05 12.88 20.12
N ALA A 27 -24.75 13.09 20.38
CA ALA A 27 -23.95 12.59 21.51
C ALA A 27 -23.64 11.07 21.52
N GLY A 28 -22.42 10.75 21.09
CA GLY A 28 -21.80 9.43 21.27
C GLY A 28 -20.88 9.12 20.10
N CYS A 29 -19.57 9.08 20.37
CA CYS A 29 -18.51 8.71 19.44
C CYS A 29 -18.90 7.48 18.59
N PRO A 30 -19.05 7.58 17.25
CA PRO A 30 -19.31 6.42 16.43
C PRO A 30 -17.99 5.72 16.12
N LEU A 31 -17.82 4.54 16.70
CA LEU A 31 -16.95 3.50 16.16
C LEU A 31 -17.51 3.09 14.79
N LEU A 32 -17.04 3.74 13.73
CA LEU A 32 -17.24 3.32 12.34
C LEU A 32 -15.85 3.13 11.71
N PHE A 33 -15.16 2.09 12.15
CA PHE A 33 -14.16 1.42 11.34
C PHE A 33 -14.74 0.06 10.96
N PRO A 34 -14.62 -0.39 9.70
CA PRO A 34 -14.66 -1.82 9.41
C PRO A 34 -13.65 -2.49 10.35
N THR A 35 -14.06 -3.56 11.01
CA THR A 35 -13.16 -4.34 11.87
C THR A 35 -11.90 -4.68 11.10
N ASP A 36 -10.74 -4.23 11.61
CA ASP A 36 -9.42 -4.69 11.19
C ASP A 36 -9.41 -6.22 11.19
N ASN A 37 -9.66 -6.84 10.04
CA ASN A 37 -9.57 -8.28 9.86
C ASN A 37 -8.10 -8.63 9.62
N ALA A 38 -7.26 -8.32 10.60
CA ALA A 38 -5.92 -8.86 10.67
C ALA A 38 -6.05 -10.36 10.94
N ASN A 39 -5.64 -11.16 9.96
CA ASN A 39 -5.42 -12.59 10.07
C ASN A 39 -4.56 -12.88 11.33
N GLN A 40 -5.21 -13.27 12.42
CA GLN A 40 -4.55 -13.59 13.68
C GLN A 40 -3.95 -14.99 13.60
N ASN A 41 -2.71 -15.06 13.10
CA ASN A 41 -1.82 -16.15 13.46
C ASN A 41 -0.38 -15.66 13.58
N ALA A 42 -0.13 -14.84 14.61
CA ALA A 42 1.22 -14.54 15.07
C ALA A 42 1.31 -14.92 16.54
N ASN A 43 2.05 -16.00 16.80
CA ASN A 43 2.40 -16.50 18.13
C ASN A 43 3.32 -15.47 18.81
N ALA A 44 2.74 -14.63 19.67
CA ALA A 44 3.47 -13.65 20.45
C ALA A 44 4.17 -14.33 21.65
N ASN A 45 5.49 -14.45 21.60
CA ASN A 45 6.31 -14.64 22.79
C ASN A 45 6.97 -13.30 23.13
N ALA A 46 6.28 -12.52 23.97
CA ALA A 46 6.78 -11.27 24.51
C ALA A 46 7.78 -11.56 25.63
N ASN A 47 9.03 -11.10 25.47
CA ASN A 47 9.92 -10.83 26.58
C ASN A 47 10.30 -9.35 26.52
N ASP A 48 9.61 -8.59 27.35
CA ASP A 48 9.85 -7.22 27.72
C ASP A 48 11.15 -7.13 28.56
N ASN A 49 11.99 -6.14 28.25
CA ASN A 49 12.99 -5.58 29.17
C ASN A 49 13.39 -4.20 28.64
N GLY A 50 12.87 -3.17 29.31
CA GLY A 50 12.93 -1.78 28.86
C GLY A 50 14.25 -1.04 29.09
N ALA A 51 14.21 0.24 28.72
CA ALA A 51 14.96 1.29 29.36
C ALA A 51 14.15 2.59 29.22
N ALA A 52 13.51 3.00 30.32
CA ALA A 52 12.95 4.32 30.48
C ALA A 52 14.08 5.35 30.56
N ASN A 53 13.92 6.51 29.94
CA ASN A 53 14.69 7.69 30.27
C ASN A 53 13.74 8.88 30.47
N GLU A 54 13.60 9.28 31.72
CA GLU A 54 12.87 10.44 32.18
C GLU A 54 13.75 11.69 32.01
N ASN A 55 13.21 12.75 31.41
CA ASN A 55 13.68 14.10 31.71
C ASN A 55 12.54 15.11 31.55
N GLU A 56 11.92 15.44 32.67
CA GLU A 56 11.09 16.64 32.82
C GLU A 56 12.00 17.86 33.03
N ASN A 57 11.87 18.88 32.18
CA ASN A 57 12.05 20.25 32.64
C ASN A 57 11.13 21.22 31.89
N ALA A 58 10.32 21.92 32.67
CA ALA A 58 9.36 22.91 32.22
C ALA A 58 10.01 24.29 32.09
N ASN A 59 9.46 25.08 31.15
CA ASN A 59 9.51 26.54 31.02
C ASN A 59 10.66 27.12 30.16
N ASP A 60 10.38 27.30 28.86
CA ASP A 60 10.99 28.37 28.06
C ASP A 60 9.95 29.02 27.12
N ASN A 61 9.87 30.35 27.18
CA ASN A 61 9.11 31.20 26.28
C ASN A 61 10.11 31.81 25.29
N GLY A 62 10.30 31.20 24.12
CA GLY A 62 11.16 31.68 23.05
C GLY A 62 10.77 31.09 21.69
N ALA A 63 10.22 31.90 20.80
CA ALA A 63 9.89 31.52 19.44
C ALA A 63 11.14 31.22 18.60
N ILE A 64 11.20 30.05 17.94
CA ILE A 64 11.70 29.65 16.58
C ILE A 64 11.72 28.10 16.54
N GLY A 65 11.14 27.45 15.52
CA GLY A 65 11.24 25.99 15.29
C GLY A 65 9.90 25.25 15.28
N ASP A 66 8.93 25.81 14.56
CA ASP A 66 7.53 25.44 14.60
C ASP A 66 7.29 24.12 13.75
N SER A 67 7.94 22.97 14.05
CA SER A 67 7.43 21.58 13.93
C SER A 67 7.54 20.98 15.34
N GLY A 68 7.05 21.72 16.33
CA GLY A 68 5.89 22.62 16.38
C GLY A 68 5.07 23.15 15.16
N LEU A 69 4.38 22.33 14.40
CA LEU A 69 3.01 22.68 13.96
C LEU A 69 2.64 24.09 13.40
N THR A 70 3.54 24.86 12.75
CA THR A 70 3.19 25.98 11.85
C THR A 70 3.33 25.58 10.38
N GLY A 71 3.94 24.42 10.14
CA GLY A 71 3.94 23.72 8.86
C GLY A 71 2.69 22.89 8.63
N LYS A 72 2.53 22.38 7.41
CA LYS A 72 1.43 21.47 7.03
C LYS A 72 1.64 20.04 7.50
N TYR A 73 2.88 19.68 7.85
CA TYR A 73 3.26 18.37 8.33
C TYR A 73 3.21 18.30 9.86
N ILE A 74 2.77 17.16 10.40
CA ILE A 74 2.48 16.97 11.84
C ILE A 74 3.25 15.80 12.46
N GLY A 75 3.97 15.01 11.65
CA GLY A 75 4.74 13.86 12.09
C GLY A 75 3.88 12.64 12.43
N ALA A 76 4.49 11.45 12.27
CA ALA A 76 3.80 10.18 12.42
C ALA A 76 3.24 9.95 13.84
N GLU A 77 3.89 10.49 14.87
CA GLU A 77 3.43 10.34 16.26
C GLU A 77 2.06 11.00 16.50
N THR A 78 1.75 12.10 15.80
CA THR A 78 0.41 12.71 15.89
C THR A 78 -0.65 11.77 15.32
N CYS A 79 -0.33 11.03 14.25
CA CYS A 79 -1.23 10.02 13.67
C CYS A 79 -1.51 8.88 14.67
N SER A 80 -0.54 8.56 15.55
CA SER A 80 -0.63 7.50 16.56
C SER A 80 -1.79 7.73 17.54
N LEU A 81 -2.19 8.98 17.79
CA LEU A 81 -3.27 9.32 18.72
C LEU A 81 -4.62 8.70 18.33
N CYS A 82 -4.89 8.56 17.03
CA CYS A 82 -6.10 7.95 16.50
C CYS A 82 -5.83 6.60 15.81
N HIS A 83 -4.75 6.47 15.05
CA HIS A 83 -4.40 5.29 14.24
C HIS A 83 -3.33 4.41 14.91
N ARG A 84 -3.53 4.10 16.19
CA ARG A 84 -2.57 3.40 17.07
C ARG A 84 -2.00 2.11 16.46
N THR A 85 -2.87 1.23 15.95
CA THR A 85 -2.46 -0.09 15.44
C THR A 85 -1.56 0.06 14.22
N THR A 86 -2.00 0.85 13.24
CA THR A 86 -1.25 1.12 12.00
C THR A 86 0.08 1.78 12.32
N HIS A 87 0.09 2.81 13.18
CA HIS A 87 1.32 3.49 13.58
C HIS A 87 2.32 2.53 14.24
N ARG A 88 1.85 1.72 15.19
CA ARG A 88 2.71 0.73 15.87
C ARG A 88 3.36 -0.21 14.85
N ASN A 89 2.57 -0.79 13.95
CA ASN A 89 3.11 -1.72 12.97
C ASN A 89 4.04 -1.04 11.97
N TRP A 90 3.73 0.19 11.54
CA TRP A 90 4.56 0.96 10.62
C TRP A 90 5.90 1.33 11.27
N SER A 91 5.90 1.67 12.57
CA SER A 91 7.10 2.06 13.30
C SER A 91 8.16 0.95 13.37
N GLU A 92 7.76 -0.31 13.15
CA GLU A 92 8.67 -1.45 13.08
C GLU A 92 9.33 -1.62 11.70
N THR A 93 8.79 -0.97 10.66
CA THR A 93 9.28 -1.07 9.27
C THR A 93 10.62 -0.35 9.08
N LEU A 94 11.27 -0.61 7.94
CA LEU A 94 12.49 0.12 7.57
C LEU A 94 12.21 1.56 7.11
N HIS A 95 10.99 1.84 6.62
CA HIS A 95 10.59 3.21 6.26
C HIS A 95 10.67 4.15 7.46
N ALA A 96 10.19 3.72 8.63
CA ALA A 96 10.26 4.51 9.86
C ALA A 96 11.71 4.87 10.28
N ARG A 97 12.69 4.05 9.87
CA ARG A 97 14.12 4.22 10.20
C ARG A 97 14.97 4.61 8.99
N ALA A 98 14.35 5.09 7.91
CA ALA A 98 15.04 5.33 6.65
C ALA A 98 16.21 6.31 6.80
N LEU A 99 16.06 7.40 7.56
CA LEU A 99 17.14 8.36 7.78
C LEU A 99 18.28 7.77 8.62
N ASP A 100 17.96 6.94 9.63
CA ASP A 100 18.96 6.29 10.50
C ASP A 100 19.98 5.50 9.65
N THR A 101 19.50 4.79 8.62
CA THR A 101 20.37 4.01 7.73
C THR A 101 21.36 4.86 6.93
N LEU A 102 21.00 6.10 6.60
CA LEU A 102 21.92 7.04 5.94
C LEU A 102 22.92 7.62 6.93
N GLU A 103 22.47 7.93 8.15
CA GLU A 103 23.33 8.45 9.22
C GLU A 103 24.43 7.44 9.59
N GLU A 104 24.12 6.15 9.63
CA GLU A 104 25.08 5.06 9.87
C GLU A 104 26.23 5.03 8.86
N ILE A 105 26.00 5.48 7.63
CA ILE A 105 27.02 5.56 6.57
C ILE A 105 27.54 7.00 6.33
N GLY A 106 27.20 7.93 7.22
CA GLY A 106 27.64 9.34 7.14
C GLY A 106 26.99 10.15 6.02
N GLN A 107 25.81 9.75 5.56
CA GLN A 107 25.03 10.41 4.49
C GLN A 107 23.75 11.10 5.00
N GLY A 108 23.55 11.19 6.33
CA GLY A 108 22.33 11.73 6.93
C GLY A 108 22.03 13.21 6.63
N GLU A 109 22.99 13.97 6.11
CA GLU A 109 22.82 15.37 5.70
C GLU A 109 22.89 15.55 4.17
N ASN A 110 22.98 14.45 3.40
CA ASN A 110 23.10 14.54 1.95
C ASN A 110 21.76 14.93 1.32
N GLU A 111 21.69 16.16 0.83
CA GLU A 111 20.49 16.73 0.19
C GLU A 111 19.97 15.90 -1.01
N ALA A 112 20.81 15.08 -1.65
CA ALA A 112 20.37 14.17 -2.71
C ALA A 112 19.61 12.95 -2.17
N CYS A 113 19.83 12.57 -0.91
CA CYS A 113 19.23 11.40 -0.27
C CYS A 113 18.01 11.77 0.58
N LEU A 114 18.02 12.96 1.19
CA LEU A 114 16.97 13.43 2.10
C LEU A 114 15.54 13.42 1.52
N PRO A 115 15.28 13.74 0.23
CA PRO A 115 13.94 13.66 -0.35
C PRO A 115 13.26 12.30 -0.24
N CYS A 116 14.05 11.22 -0.22
CA CYS A 116 13.53 9.84 -0.15
C CYS A 116 13.59 9.24 1.26
N HIS A 117 14.32 9.86 2.18
CA HIS A 117 14.60 9.32 3.51
C HIS A 117 13.99 10.16 4.66
N THR A 118 13.22 11.19 4.33
CA THR A 118 12.55 12.08 5.29
C THR A 118 11.17 12.50 4.79
N VAL A 119 10.38 13.14 5.64
CA VAL A 119 9.07 13.69 5.25
C VAL A 119 9.23 15.12 4.74
N GLY A 120 8.88 15.36 3.47
CA GLY A 120 8.71 16.71 2.92
C GLY A 120 9.99 17.55 2.80
N PHE A 121 11.17 16.96 2.69
CA PHE A 121 12.42 17.72 2.54
C PHE A 121 12.37 18.68 1.33
N GLY A 122 12.77 19.93 1.56
CA GLY A 122 12.69 21.00 0.55
C GLY A 122 11.27 21.56 0.34
N GLU A 123 10.26 21.03 1.01
CA GLU A 123 8.89 21.56 0.99
C GLU A 123 8.61 22.47 2.21
N SER A 124 7.60 23.33 2.07
CA SER A 124 7.21 24.24 3.15
C SER A 124 6.67 23.46 4.34
N GLY A 125 7.36 23.56 5.47
CA GLY A 125 7.02 22.88 6.73
C GLY A 125 7.43 21.41 6.79
N GLY A 126 8.25 20.93 5.86
CA GLY A 126 8.82 19.58 5.89
C GLY A 126 10.14 19.50 6.66
N PHE A 127 10.83 18.36 6.55
CA PHE A 127 12.08 18.09 7.24
C PHE A 127 13.18 19.08 6.87
N VAL A 128 13.91 19.55 7.89
CA VAL A 128 15.11 20.40 7.78
C VAL A 128 16.30 19.68 8.39
N ASP A 129 16.23 19.35 9.67
CA ASP A 129 17.28 18.62 10.39
C ASP A 129 16.72 17.92 11.64
N ARG A 130 17.54 17.06 12.25
CA ARG A 130 17.20 16.35 13.49
C ARG A 130 16.95 17.28 14.68
N ALA A 131 17.60 18.45 14.74
CA ALA A 131 17.48 19.34 15.90
C ALA A 131 16.15 20.12 15.89
N THR A 132 15.61 20.41 14.71
CA THR A 132 14.44 21.26 14.52
C THR A 132 13.19 20.49 14.11
N THR A 133 13.34 19.45 13.29
CA THR A 133 12.22 18.71 12.67
C THR A 133 12.33 17.19 12.88
N ASN A 134 12.82 16.72 14.04
CA ASN A 134 13.03 15.29 14.28
C ASN A 134 11.77 14.43 14.04
N ALA A 135 10.58 14.98 14.28
CA ALA A 135 9.31 14.28 14.06
C ALA A 135 9.05 13.90 12.58
N LEU A 136 9.83 14.47 11.66
CA LEU A 136 9.77 14.26 10.21
C LEU A 136 10.97 13.45 9.68
N ALA A 137 11.82 12.93 10.57
CA ALA A 137 12.91 12.04 10.21
C ALA A 137 12.39 10.65 9.82
N GLY A 138 12.97 10.06 8.78
CA GLY A 138 12.49 8.80 8.20
C GLY A 138 11.33 8.99 7.22
N VAL A 139 10.87 7.90 6.62
CA VAL A 139 9.71 7.89 5.71
C VAL A 139 8.44 7.67 6.53
N GLY A 140 7.80 8.79 6.91
CA GLY A 140 6.59 8.86 7.73
C GLY A 140 5.28 8.62 6.97
N CYS A 141 4.17 8.61 7.71
CA CYS A 141 2.81 8.51 7.13
C CYS A 141 2.59 9.55 6.02
N GLU A 142 3.08 10.77 6.26
CA GLU A 142 2.89 11.92 5.38
C GLU A 142 3.78 11.89 4.12
N SER A 143 4.74 10.96 4.02
CA SER A 143 5.49 10.71 2.78
C SER A 143 4.60 10.10 1.69
N CYS A 144 3.60 9.30 2.09
CA CYS A 144 2.65 8.64 1.18
C CYS A 144 1.28 9.34 1.16
N HIS A 145 0.78 9.72 2.34
CA HIS A 145 -0.55 10.31 2.49
C HIS A 145 -0.59 11.84 2.34
N GLY A 146 0.59 12.48 2.24
CA GLY A 146 0.70 13.94 2.21
C GLY A 146 0.52 14.58 3.59
N PRO A 147 0.52 15.93 3.65
CA PRO A 147 0.48 16.67 4.91
C PRO A 147 -0.85 16.46 5.66
N GLY A 148 -0.78 16.10 6.94
CA GLY A 148 -1.93 15.71 7.76
C GLY A 148 -2.56 16.82 8.61
N LYS A 149 -2.03 18.06 8.60
CA LYS A 149 -2.49 19.13 9.50
C LYS A 149 -3.99 19.43 9.39
N ASP A 150 -4.48 19.64 8.17
CA ASP A 150 -5.89 20.02 7.97
C ASP A 150 -6.85 18.91 8.43
N HIS A 151 -6.44 17.64 8.24
CA HIS A 151 -7.18 16.49 8.75
C HIS A 151 -7.30 16.51 10.27
N VAL A 152 -6.18 16.74 10.97
CA VAL A 152 -6.14 16.73 12.44
C VAL A 152 -6.86 17.93 13.04
N ASP A 153 -6.77 19.10 12.39
CA ASP A 153 -7.46 20.31 12.84
C ASP A 153 -9.00 20.18 12.72
N ASN A 154 -9.50 19.34 11.81
CA ASN A 154 -10.94 19.09 11.65
C ASN A 154 -11.25 17.65 11.20
N ILE A 155 -11.15 16.72 12.14
CA ILE A 155 -11.35 15.27 11.91
C ILE A 155 -12.76 14.89 11.44
N GLU A 156 -13.76 15.75 11.70
CA GLU A 156 -15.16 15.51 11.32
C GLU A 156 -15.40 15.77 9.82
N ASP A 157 -14.54 16.56 9.17
CA ASP A 157 -14.62 16.81 7.74
C ASP A 157 -13.92 15.68 6.97
N ALA A 158 -14.73 14.77 6.44
CA ALA A 158 -14.25 13.64 5.65
C ALA A 158 -13.47 14.07 4.40
N SER A 159 -13.68 15.28 3.87
CA SER A 159 -12.94 15.78 2.70
C SER A 159 -11.49 16.14 3.00
N LEU A 160 -11.14 16.29 4.29
CA LEU A 160 -9.78 16.57 4.75
C LEU A 160 -9.00 15.30 5.06
N ARG A 161 -9.63 14.11 5.00
CA ARG A 161 -8.93 12.84 5.22
C ARG A 161 -7.85 12.67 4.16
N PRO A 162 -6.61 12.31 4.55
CA PRO A 162 -5.56 12.03 3.57
C PRO A 162 -6.00 10.95 2.59
N VAL A 163 -5.69 11.16 1.32
CA VAL A 163 -6.08 10.22 0.26
C VAL A 163 -5.33 8.90 0.45
N VAL A 164 -6.05 7.79 0.33
CA VAL A 164 -5.44 6.46 0.19
C VAL A 164 -5.27 6.21 -1.30
N ASP A 165 -4.06 6.47 -1.77
CA ASP A 165 -3.68 6.22 -3.16
C ASP A 165 -2.83 4.94 -3.22
N ILE A 166 -3.35 3.93 -3.93
CA ILE A 166 -2.65 2.67 -4.14
C ILE A 166 -1.78 2.68 -5.40
N SER A 167 -1.79 3.77 -6.18
CA SER A 167 -0.94 3.92 -7.37
C SER A 167 0.52 3.70 -7.00
N ALA A 168 1.22 2.95 -7.85
CA ALA A 168 2.65 2.74 -7.76
C ALA A 168 3.42 4.07 -7.82
N ASP A 169 2.82 5.15 -8.35
CA ASP A 169 3.41 6.49 -8.38
C ASP A 169 3.85 6.96 -6.98
N VAL A 170 3.08 6.63 -5.93
CA VAL A 170 3.41 7.00 -4.55
C VAL A 170 4.74 6.37 -4.13
N CYS A 171 4.97 5.12 -4.51
CA CYS A 171 6.21 4.39 -4.25
C CYS A 171 7.35 4.88 -5.18
N GLY A 172 7.01 5.16 -6.44
CA GLY A 172 7.92 5.64 -7.48
C GLY A 172 8.48 7.05 -7.24
N ARG A 173 8.00 7.78 -6.23
CA ARG A 173 8.65 9.02 -5.77
C ARG A 173 10.06 8.78 -5.24
N CYS A 174 10.33 7.57 -4.72
CA CYS A 174 11.60 7.18 -4.12
C CYS A 174 12.20 5.93 -4.74
N HIS A 175 11.38 4.93 -5.05
CA HIS A 175 11.81 3.67 -5.65
C HIS A 175 11.98 3.80 -7.17
N THR A 176 12.80 4.76 -7.59
CA THR A 176 13.07 5.11 -8.99
C THR A 176 14.57 5.28 -9.22
N GLY A 177 14.98 5.18 -10.49
CA GLY A 177 16.33 5.53 -10.94
C GLY A 177 17.40 4.49 -10.63
N GLU A 178 18.66 4.87 -10.82
CA GLU A 178 19.79 3.92 -10.88
C GLU A 178 20.01 3.11 -9.59
N HIS A 179 19.69 3.69 -8.42
CA HIS A 179 19.88 3.03 -7.13
C HIS A 179 18.68 2.17 -6.70
N HIS A 180 17.49 2.43 -7.23
CA HIS A 180 16.24 1.77 -6.83
C HIS A 180 15.27 1.62 -8.02
N PRO A 181 15.61 0.88 -9.09
CA PRO A 181 14.84 0.88 -10.35
C PRO A 181 13.49 0.12 -10.29
N ASN A 182 12.97 -0.17 -9.08
CA ASN A 182 11.81 -1.04 -8.89
C ASN A 182 10.54 -0.50 -9.57
N PHE A 183 10.34 0.81 -9.59
CA PHE A 183 9.20 1.42 -10.26
C PHE A 183 9.30 1.28 -11.78
N GLU A 184 10.47 1.52 -12.37
CA GLU A 184 10.70 1.31 -13.81
C GLU A 184 10.56 -0.16 -14.19
N ASP A 185 11.14 -1.08 -13.40
CA ASP A 185 10.99 -2.53 -13.62
C ASP A 185 9.51 -2.96 -13.56
N TRP A 186 8.74 -2.38 -12.63
CA TRP A 186 7.30 -2.61 -12.55
C TRP A 186 6.56 -2.04 -13.77
N GLN A 187 6.88 -0.82 -14.21
CA GLN A 187 6.27 -0.18 -15.38
C GLN A 187 6.47 -1.00 -16.66
N GLU A 188 7.63 -1.66 -16.81
CA GLU A 188 7.92 -2.52 -17.95
C GLU A 188 7.24 -3.90 -17.86
N SER A 189 6.67 -4.24 -16.70
CA SER A 189 5.98 -5.50 -16.49
C SER A 189 4.53 -5.47 -17.01
N GLY A 190 3.97 -6.66 -17.24
CA GLY A 190 2.54 -6.80 -17.57
C GLY A 190 1.59 -6.43 -16.41
N HIS A 191 2.10 -6.19 -15.20
CA HIS A 191 1.28 -5.80 -14.04
C HIS A 191 0.94 -4.32 -14.03
N ALA A 192 1.75 -3.46 -14.66
CA ALA A 192 1.52 -2.01 -14.64
C ALA A 192 0.23 -1.60 -15.39
N GLY A 193 -0.17 -2.36 -16.40
CA GLY A 193 -1.37 -2.10 -17.19
C GLY A 193 -2.50 -3.08 -16.92
N VAL A 194 -3.73 -2.63 -17.16
CA VAL A 194 -4.88 -3.53 -17.29
C VAL A 194 -4.87 -4.17 -18.68
N ASN A 195 -5.04 -5.49 -18.74
CA ASN A 195 -5.03 -6.22 -20.00
C ASN A 195 -6.20 -5.78 -20.91
N GLU A 196 -5.92 -5.52 -22.19
CA GLU A 196 -6.92 -5.05 -23.17
C GLU A 196 -8.15 -5.96 -23.28
N HIS A 197 -8.02 -7.27 -23.04
CA HIS A 197 -9.12 -8.23 -23.16
C HIS A 197 -10.17 -8.10 -22.04
N VAL A 198 -9.83 -7.39 -20.96
CA VAL A 198 -10.72 -7.17 -19.81
C VAL A 198 -10.99 -5.69 -19.55
N ALA A 199 -10.13 -4.78 -20.01
CA ALA A 199 -10.22 -3.35 -19.77
C ALA A 199 -11.60 -2.77 -20.10
N ASP A 200 -12.10 -2.98 -21.32
CA ASP A 200 -13.42 -2.49 -21.74
C ASP A 200 -14.53 -3.05 -20.84
N GLY A 201 -14.47 -4.34 -20.50
CA GLY A 201 -15.48 -4.98 -19.65
C GLY A 201 -15.48 -4.48 -18.20
N LEU A 202 -14.33 -4.01 -17.70
CA LEU A 202 -14.21 -3.37 -16.40
C LEU A 202 -14.76 -1.93 -16.46
N ALA A 203 -14.38 -1.16 -17.49
CA ALA A 203 -14.87 0.20 -17.72
C ALA A 203 -16.38 0.27 -18.01
N ASP A 204 -16.94 -0.78 -18.62
CA ASP A 204 -18.39 -0.94 -18.88
C ASP A 204 -19.15 -1.56 -17.69
N GLY A 205 -18.45 -1.94 -16.61
CA GLY A 205 -19.07 -2.40 -15.37
C GLY A 205 -19.65 -3.82 -15.36
N SER A 206 -19.00 -4.78 -16.04
CA SER A 206 -19.54 -6.14 -16.23
C SER A 206 -18.64 -7.30 -15.77
N ARG A 207 -17.42 -7.03 -15.28
CA ARG A 207 -16.41 -8.08 -15.05
C ARG A 207 -15.57 -7.91 -13.78
N VAL A 208 -15.91 -6.97 -12.91
CA VAL A 208 -15.07 -6.62 -11.75
C VAL A 208 -14.92 -7.82 -10.79
N ASN A 209 -16.00 -8.50 -10.43
CA ASN A 209 -15.90 -9.64 -9.50
C ASN A 209 -15.21 -10.86 -10.13
N ALA A 210 -15.46 -11.12 -11.41
CA ALA A 210 -14.95 -12.33 -12.07
C ALA A 210 -13.51 -12.20 -12.59
N CYS A 211 -13.09 -10.99 -12.99
CA CYS A 211 -11.80 -10.74 -13.65
C CYS A 211 -10.98 -9.66 -12.94
N GLY A 212 -11.64 -8.68 -12.31
CA GLY A 212 -10.97 -7.56 -11.65
C GLY A 212 -10.04 -7.98 -10.52
N GLN A 213 -10.37 -9.04 -9.78
CA GLN A 213 -9.54 -9.58 -8.69
C GLN A 213 -8.08 -9.88 -9.09
N CYS A 214 -7.79 -10.09 -10.37
CA CYS A 214 -6.42 -10.34 -10.86
C CYS A 214 -5.97 -9.37 -11.94
N HIS A 215 -6.88 -8.57 -12.50
CA HIS A 215 -6.59 -7.69 -13.64
C HIS A 215 -6.87 -6.21 -13.37
N SER A 216 -7.23 -5.84 -12.15
CA SER A 216 -7.31 -4.46 -11.70
C SER A 216 -6.75 -4.36 -10.29
N GLY A 217 -5.75 -3.49 -10.09
CA GLY A 217 -5.19 -3.25 -8.77
C GLY A 217 -6.24 -2.72 -7.81
N THR A 218 -7.11 -1.84 -8.27
CA THR A 218 -8.25 -1.34 -7.49
C THR A 218 -9.17 -2.48 -7.06
N ALA A 219 -9.67 -3.29 -8.00
CA ALA A 219 -10.60 -4.36 -7.66
C ALA A 219 -9.97 -5.42 -6.75
N GLN A 220 -8.72 -5.82 -7.01
CA GLN A 220 -8.00 -6.72 -6.13
C GLN A 220 -7.81 -6.13 -4.72
N TYR A 221 -7.50 -4.84 -4.62
CA TYR A 221 -7.30 -4.18 -3.34
C TYR A 221 -8.56 -4.23 -2.47
N TYR A 222 -9.72 -3.85 -3.01
CA TYR A 222 -10.97 -3.96 -2.26
C TYR A 222 -11.32 -5.42 -1.95
N ILE A 223 -11.34 -6.29 -2.96
CA ILE A 223 -11.86 -7.65 -2.80
C ILE A 223 -10.93 -8.54 -1.97
N SER A 224 -9.64 -8.53 -2.27
CA SER A 224 -8.67 -9.48 -1.71
C SER A 224 -7.89 -8.93 -0.52
N ILE A 225 -7.69 -7.62 -0.44
CA ILE A 225 -6.85 -7.00 0.60
C ILE A 225 -7.71 -6.40 1.72
N LEU A 226 -8.72 -5.61 1.37
CA LEU A 226 -9.67 -5.08 2.36
C LEU A 226 -10.75 -6.11 2.74
N ASN A 227 -10.88 -7.18 1.96
CA ASN A 227 -11.97 -8.16 2.10
C ASN A 227 -13.35 -7.46 2.04
N GLU A 228 -13.45 -6.47 1.16
CA GLU A 228 -14.66 -5.69 0.89
C GLU A 228 -15.23 -6.10 -0.47
N PRO A 229 -16.44 -6.70 -0.50
CA PRO A 229 -17.10 -7.01 -1.76
C PRO A 229 -17.49 -5.71 -2.47
N ILE A 230 -17.26 -5.68 -3.77
CA ILE A 230 -17.63 -4.55 -4.64
C ILE A 230 -18.60 -5.03 -5.72
N GLU A 231 -19.45 -4.12 -6.17
CA GLU A 231 -20.40 -4.41 -7.26
C GLU A 231 -19.67 -4.56 -8.59
N ASP A 232 -20.25 -5.31 -9.53
CA ASP A 232 -19.64 -5.55 -10.84
C ASP A 232 -19.42 -4.26 -11.66
N ASN A 233 -20.20 -3.22 -11.35
CA ASN A 233 -20.12 -1.91 -11.97
C ASN A 233 -19.28 -0.89 -11.18
N PHE A 234 -18.50 -1.33 -10.18
CA PHE A 234 -17.69 -0.44 -9.35
C PHE A 234 -16.71 0.44 -10.14
N LEU A 235 -16.22 -0.05 -11.29
CA LEU A 235 -15.29 0.67 -12.17
C LEU A 235 -15.99 1.32 -13.38
N GLU A 236 -17.32 1.29 -13.43
CA GLU A 236 -18.10 1.81 -14.56
C GLU A 236 -17.79 3.29 -14.83
N GLY A 237 -17.48 3.63 -16.08
CA GLY A 237 -17.17 4.99 -16.51
C GLY A 237 -15.74 5.46 -16.21
N THR A 238 -14.90 4.62 -15.60
CA THR A 238 -13.46 4.89 -15.49
C THR A 238 -12.82 4.72 -16.87
N PRO A 239 -12.13 5.74 -17.42
CA PRO A 239 -11.41 5.60 -18.68
C PRO A 239 -10.40 4.45 -18.62
N VAL A 240 -10.22 3.73 -19.72
CA VAL A 240 -9.33 2.56 -19.76
C VAL A 240 -7.90 2.93 -19.39
N GLU A 241 -7.45 4.11 -19.80
CA GLU A 241 -6.14 4.68 -19.46
C GLU A 241 -5.97 5.01 -17.97
N ASP A 242 -7.07 5.21 -17.25
CA ASP A 242 -7.08 5.53 -15.82
C ASP A 242 -7.30 4.27 -14.95
N LEU A 243 -7.59 3.11 -15.56
CA LEU A 243 -7.70 1.86 -14.83
C LEU A 243 -6.33 1.45 -14.28
N LEU A 244 -6.24 1.32 -12.95
CA LEU A 244 -5.04 0.83 -12.31
C LEU A 244 -4.85 -0.67 -12.58
N GLY A 245 -3.72 -1.02 -13.18
CA GLY A 245 -3.16 -2.38 -13.16
C GLY A 245 -2.82 -2.83 -11.74
N ILE A 246 -2.14 -3.96 -11.58
CA ILE A 246 -1.66 -4.43 -10.27
C ILE A 246 -0.50 -3.52 -9.81
N GLN A 247 -0.70 -2.80 -8.71
CA GLN A 247 0.22 -1.80 -8.17
C GLN A 247 1.16 -2.38 -7.11
N CYS A 248 2.12 -1.60 -6.62
CA CYS A 248 3.03 -2.02 -5.54
C CYS A 248 2.26 -2.44 -4.27
N ALA A 249 1.27 -1.63 -3.87
CA ALA A 249 0.48 -1.87 -2.67
C ALA A 249 -0.43 -3.11 -2.75
N ASN A 250 -0.62 -3.67 -3.95
CA ASN A 250 -1.30 -4.95 -4.12
C ASN A 250 -0.45 -6.12 -3.62
N CYS A 251 0.87 -6.01 -3.71
CA CYS A 251 1.80 -7.07 -3.29
C CYS A 251 2.42 -6.77 -1.92
N HIS A 252 2.65 -5.48 -1.63
CA HIS A 252 3.32 -5.01 -0.42
C HIS A 252 2.35 -4.30 0.51
N ASP A 253 2.48 -4.54 1.82
CA ASP A 253 1.79 -3.79 2.86
C ASP A 253 2.66 -2.63 3.34
N PRO A 254 2.35 -1.37 3.03
CA PRO A 254 3.18 -0.24 3.43
C PRO A 254 3.18 0.01 4.95
N HIS A 255 2.27 -0.61 5.70
CA HIS A 255 2.02 -0.28 7.10
C HIS A 255 2.58 -1.30 8.09
N MET A 256 3.18 -2.42 7.65
CA MET A 256 3.66 -3.41 8.60
C MET A 256 4.75 -4.33 8.04
N ARG A 257 5.52 -4.91 8.96
CA ARG A 257 6.27 -6.13 8.69
C ARG A 257 5.32 -7.33 8.77
N THR A 258 5.38 -8.18 7.76
CA THR A 258 4.43 -9.24 7.46
C THR A 258 4.94 -10.64 7.81
N GLY A 259 6.26 -10.82 7.87
CA GLY A 259 6.92 -12.10 8.10
C GLY A 259 6.86 -13.07 6.92
N ASN A 260 6.45 -12.60 5.74
CA ASN A 260 6.13 -13.47 4.60
C ASN A 260 7.34 -13.82 3.71
N ALA A 261 8.50 -13.19 3.93
CA ALA A 261 9.75 -13.51 3.25
C ALA A 261 10.58 -14.50 4.11
N PRO A 262 10.79 -15.76 3.66
CA PRO A 262 11.46 -16.79 4.47
C PRO A 262 12.94 -16.51 4.71
N GLU A 263 13.60 -15.79 3.80
CA GLU A 263 15.03 -15.44 3.85
C GLU A 263 15.24 -13.92 3.72
N ALA A 264 14.43 -13.15 4.45
CA ALA A 264 14.59 -11.70 4.59
C ALA A 264 16.05 -11.30 4.95
N GLU A 265 16.81 -10.77 3.99
CA GLU A 265 18.19 -10.30 4.21
C GLU A 265 18.20 -9.06 5.12
N ASP A 266 19.17 -8.96 6.04
CA ASP A 266 19.40 -7.76 6.86
C ASP A 266 18.14 -7.21 7.58
N GLY A 267 17.20 -8.09 7.93
CA GLY A 267 15.93 -7.70 8.57
C GLY A 267 14.89 -7.11 7.60
N ARG A 268 15.15 -7.10 6.30
CA ARG A 268 14.25 -6.65 5.22
C ARG A 268 13.12 -7.65 5.05
N ASP A 269 11.99 -7.35 5.68
CA ASP A 269 10.77 -8.16 5.59
C ASP A 269 10.13 -8.17 4.18
N TYR A 270 10.53 -7.24 3.31
CA TYR A 270 9.90 -6.88 2.04
C TYR A 270 8.41 -6.54 2.11
N GLN A 271 7.76 -6.73 3.27
CA GLN A 271 6.38 -6.36 3.54
C GLN A 271 5.39 -7.04 2.59
N LEU A 272 5.65 -8.28 2.16
CA LEU A 272 4.78 -9.01 1.23
C LEU A 272 3.45 -9.39 1.90
N ARG A 273 2.31 -9.17 1.24
CA ARG A 273 0.98 -9.48 1.81
C ARG A 273 0.69 -10.98 1.95
N TRP A 274 1.32 -11.79 1.09
CA TRP A 274 1.23 -13.24 1.09
C TRP A 274 2.63 -13.84 1.16
N PRO A 275 2.76 -15.11 1.59
CA PRO A 275 4.04 -15.81 1.62
C PRO A 275 4.77 -15.70 0.28
N GLU A 276 6.07 -15.44 0.31
CA GLU A 276 6.93 -15.47 -0.87
C GLU A 276 7.02 -16.89 -1.43
N VAL A 277 7.11 -17.87 -0.53
CA VAL A 277 7.21 -19.30 -0.84
C VAL A 277 6.03 -20.03 -0.22
N ALA A 278 5.40 -20.91 -1.00
CA ALA A 278 4.37 -21.83 -0.54
C ALA A 278 4.65 -23.23 -1.10
N GLU A 279 4.52 -24.25 -0.26
CA GLU A 279 4.79 -25.65 -0.60
C GLU A 279 3.53 -26.53 -0.40
N PRO A 280 2.44 -26.28 -1.15
CA PRO A 280 1.24 -27.11 -1.02
C PRO A 280 1.49 -28.52 -1.56
N PHE A 281 0.88 -29.53 -0.94
CA PHE A 281 0.88 -30.89 -1.48
C PHE A 281 0.07 -30.95 -2.79
N PRO A 282 0.58 -31.61 -3.85
CA PRO A 282 -0.12 -31.71 -5.12
C PRO A 282 -1.48 -32.41 -4.97
N THR A 283 -2.49 -31.88 -5.65
CA THR A 283 -3.85 -32.43 -5.70
C THR A 283 -4.38 -32.51 -7.13
N ASN A 284 -5.53 -33.17 -7.30
CA ASN A 284 -6.28 -33.19 -8.55
C ASN A 284 -7.72 -32.70 -8.39
N THR A 285 -8.15 -32.34 -7.18
CA THR A 285 -9.49 -31.81 -6.92
C THR A 285 -9.60 -30.38 -7.43
N VAL A 286 -10.72 -30.04 -8.08
CA VAL A 286 -11.01 -28.67 -8.54
C VAL A 286 -10.92 -27.68 -7.38
N ASP A 287 -11.61 -27.95 -6.26
CA ASP A 287 -11.67 -27.05 -5.10
C ASP A 287 -10.28 -26.61 -4.65
N ALA A 288 -9.41 -27.56 -4.32
CA ALA A 288 -8.06 -27.24 -3.88
C ALA A 288 -7.21 -26.60 -4.99
N ALA A 289 -7.29 -27.05 -6.24
CA ALA A 289 -6.51 -26.46 -7.34
C ALA A 289 -6.91 -24.99 -7.62
N THR A 290 -8.12 -24.59 -7.23
CA THR A 290 -8.64 -23.22 -7.34
C THR A 290 -8.53 -22.39 -6.07
N ASP A 291 -8.03 -22.95 -4.97
CA ASP A 291 -7.96 -22.25 -3.68
C ASP A 291 -6.69 -21.37 -3.61
N PRO A 292 -6.82 -20.03 -3.65
CA PRO A 292 -5.67 -19.13 -3.62
C PRO A 292 -4.87 -19.21 -2.31
N THR A 293 -5.47 -19.68 -1.21
CA THR A 293 -4.81 -19.77 0.10
C THR A 293 -3.70 -20.82 0.14
N ARG A 294 -3.67 -21.73 -0.84
CA ARG A 294 -2.62 -22.75 -0.99
C ARG A 294 -1.35 -22.23 -1.63
N PHE A 295 -1.40 -21.07 -2.27
CA PHE A 295 -0.30 -20.57 -3.08
C PHE A 295 0.37 -19.34 -2.47
N ASN A 296 1.56 -19.06 -2.98
CA ASN A 296 2.32 -17.87 -2.62
C ASN A 296 1.69 -16.61 -3.23
N ILE A 297 2.36 -15.47 -3.05
CA ILE A 297 1.94 -14.17 -3.61
C ILE A 297 1.61 -14.21 -5.10
N CYS A 298 2.41 -14.89 -5.92
CA CYS A 298 2.17 -15.02 -7.35
C CYS A 298 0.90 -15.82 -7.63
N GLY A 299 0.73 -16.92 -6.88
CA GLY A 299 -0.39 -17.83 -7.03
C GLY A 299 -1.72 -17.31 -6.50
N GLN A 300 -1.79 -16.10 -5.96
CA GLN A 300 -3.08 -15.42 -5.73
C GLN A 300 -3.80 -15.14 -7.06
N CYS A 301 -3.04 -14.89 -8.13
CA CYS A 301 -3.56 -14.64 -9.47
C CYS A 301 -3.21 -15.76 -10.46
N HIS A 302 -2.08 -16.44 -10.25
CA HIS A 302 -1.49 -17.41 -11.19
C HIS A 302 -1.83 -18.87 -10.88
N HIS A 303 -3.10 -19.14 -10.59
CA HIS A 303 -3.62 -20.49 -10.31
C HIS A 303 -4.84 -20.86 -11.16
N SER A 304 -5.29 -22.10 -11.03
CA SER A 304 -6.39 -22.64 -11.82
C SER A 304 -7.70 -21.91 -11.54
N ARG A 305 -8.56 -21.88 -12.56
CA ARG A 305 -9.95 -21.39 -12.48
C ARG A 305 -10.95 -22.54 -12.63
N GLY A 306 -10.51 -23.77 -12.34
CA GLY A 306 -11.35 -24.97 -12.22
C GLY A 306 -11.75 -25.59 -13.55
N ARG A 307 -11.17 -25.14 -14.67
CA ARG A 307 -11.38 -25.74 -15.99
C ARG A 307 -10.54 -27.00 -16.15
N ASP A 308 -11.18 -28.05 -16.63
CA ASP A 308 -10.62 -29.38 -16.84
C ASP A 308 -10.76 -29.80 -18.33
N TRP A 309 -10.44 -31.05 -18.64
CA TRP A 309 -10.53 -31.59 -20.01
C TRP A 309 -11.97 -31.75 -20.52
N THR A 310 -12.98 -31.74 -19.64
CA THR A 310 -14.40 -31.83 -20.02
C THR A 310 -15.00 -30.46 -20.34
N SER A 311 -14.34 -29.37 -19.94
CA SER A 311 -14.73 -27.98 -20.19
C SER A 311 -14.58 -27.57 -21.66
N THR A 312 -15.66 -27.66 -22.45
CA THR A 312 -15.62 -27.38 -23.90
C THR A 312 -16.05 -25.97 -24.31
N SER A 313 -16.66 -25.17 -23.43
CA SER A 313 -17.19 -23.85 -23.77
C SER A 313 -16.12 -22.75 -23.88
N ARG A 314 -14.99 -22.92 -23.20
CA ARG A 314 -13.80 -22.06 -23.26
C ARG A 314 -12.62 -22.86 -22.74
N GLY A 315 -11.44 -22.65 -23.34
CA GLY A 315 -10.19 -23.26 -22.84
C GLY A 315 -9.86 -22.83 -21.41
N PRO A 316 -8.90 -23.52 -20.76
CA PRO A 316 -8.43 -23.14 -19.43
C PRO A 316 -7.87 -21.72 -19.45
N HIS A 317 -7.97 -21.04 -18.30
CA HIS A 317 -7.35 -19.74 -18.13
C HIS A 317 -5.83 -19.85 -18.37
N HIS A 318 -5.21 -18.84 -18.98
CA HIS A 318 -3.78 -18.88 -19.33
C HIS A 318 -2.84 -18.78 -18.12
N SER A 319 -3.40 -18.54 -16.93
CA SER A 319 -2.68 -18.23 -15.71
C SER A 319 -2.70 -19.41 -14.72
N VAL A 320 -2.10 -20.55 -15.10
CA VAL A 320 -2.07 -21.79 -14.28
C VAL A 320 -0.67 -22.13 -13.76
N GLN A 321 0.23 -21.15 -13.71
CA GLN A 321 1.65 -21.35 -13.43
C GLN A 321 1.91 -22.02 -12.09
N SER A 322 1.18 -21.64 -11.03
CA SER A 322 1.34 -22.24 -9.71
C SER A 322 0.99 -23.73 -9.73
N ASN A 323 -0.13 -24.10 -10.34
CA ASN A 323 -0.54 -25.51 -10.44
C ASN A 323 0.49 -26.33 -11.22
N VAL A 324 0.95 -25.82 -12.37
CA VAL A 324 1.98 -26.49 -13.18
C VAL A 324 3.29 -26.65 -12.40
N TYR A 325 3.72 -25.61 -11.68
CA TYR A 325 4.94 -25.64 -10.87
C TYR A 325 4.87 -26.70 -9.76
N ILE A 326 3.73 -26.82 -9.09
CA ILE A 326 3.47 -27.81 -8.03
C ILE A 326 3.28 -29.22 -8.62
N GLY A 327 2.98 -29.33 -9.92
CA GLY A 327 2.68 -30.60 -10.58
C GLY A 327 1.24 -31.07 -10.34
N GLU A 328 0.33 -30.14 -10.12
CA GLU A 328 -1.10 -30.40 -9.98
C GLU A 328 -1.91 -29.84 -11.16
N MET A 329 -3.00 -30.51 -11.50
CA MET A 329 -4.00 -30.02 -12.44
C MET A 329 -5.38 -30.51 -11.99
N PRO A 330 -6.43 -29.67 -12.04
CA PRO A 330 -7.78 -30.12 -11.73
C PRO A 330 -8.21 -31.19 -12.74
N VAL A 331 -8.80 -32.26 -12.22
CA VAL A 331 -9.42 -33.32 -13.01
C VAL A 331 -10.89 -33.34 -12.60
N GLY A 332 -11.80 -33.23 -13.56
CA GLY A 332 -13.22 -33.34 -13.29
C GLY A 332 -13.56 -34.69 -12.63
N GLU A 333 -14.55 -34.67 -11.74
CA GLU A 333 -15.13 -35.89 -11.17
C GLU A 333 -15.86 -36.74 -12.21
#